data_AF-A0A8D9LCE4-F1
#
_entry.id   AF-A0A8D9LCE4-F1
#
_cell.length_a   1.000
_cell.length_b   1.000
_cell.length_c   1.000
_cell.angle_alpha   90.00
_cell.angle_beta   90.00
_cell.angle_gamma   90.00
#
_symmetry.space_group_name_H-M   'P 1'
#
loop_
_entity.id
_entity.type
_entity.pdbx_description
1 polymer ?
#
loop_
_entity_poly.entity_id
_entity_poly.type
_entity_poly.pdbx_seq_one_letter_code
_entity_poly.pdbx_strand_id
1 'polypeptide(L)'
;MIETLSVEKQRELNKLFLNVAENLDITETQFNNLTRSYNAVGKYLEEDPNFKDYQPVVTPQGSLRLGTIIQPITEDGDIDVDLVFRLIGKHPYWTQKHIKQMVGQRLKAHGTYCEMLDKEEGRRCWTLLYRQKSDNAQERYHMDILPSVADTKFNANLEQVRNKAFSSIKLDDIAIRITDNKAKNYDTSTFVSDWLKSNPDGYAMWFADRCKYTAEKRENIVEAIMPIGKYIKDKSVLQRIVQILKRHRDIMFKDDEDKPISIIITTLSARAYNGETSLLEGLTNVICTMENHIAKDHNGNFVISNPVNPEENFADKWPTHPKRKENFFKWLMQVKLDVHNIINGTGVQLRENIGRSFGDEFSKKLFNLLTEQHRTSATNAGIKVAATGVLGSVGKTLNAGNTFYGKK
;
A
#
# COMPACT_ATOMS: atom_id res chain seq x y z
N MET A 1 -15.44 20.23 -2.94
CA MET A 1 -14.20 21.01 -2.70
C MET A 1 -13.58 21.60 -3.98
N ILE A 2 -13.89 21.10 -5.20
CA ILE A 2 -13.23 21.53 -6.44
C ILE A 2 -14.16 22.20 -7.48
N GLU A 3 -15.47 22.24 -7.22
CA GLU A 3 -16.50 22.72 -8.16
C GLU A 3 -16.33 24.20 -8.56
N THR A 4 -15.72 25.01 -7.70
CA THR A 4 -15.50 26.44 -7.94
C THR A 4 -14.19 26.74 -8.69
N LEU A 5 -13.38 25.72 -8.99
CA LEU A 5 -12.09 25.89 -9.67
C LEU A 5 -12.27 25.91 -11.18
N SER A 6 -11.49 26.75 -11.87
CA SER A 6 -11.39 26.70 -13.33
C SER A 6 -10.87 25.35 -13.81
N VAL A 7 -11.29 24.92 -15.01
CA VAL A 7 -10.84 23.66 -15.64
C VAL A 7 -9.31 23.60 -15.75
N GLU A 8 -8.67 24.74 -16.05
CA GLU A 8 -7.20 24.83 -16.12
C GLU A 8 -6.56 24.56 -14.75
N LYS A 9 -7.07 25.19 -13.68
CA LYS A 9 -6.55 24.96 -12.32
C LYS A 9 -6.78 23.52 -11.86
N GLN A 10 -7.92 22.92 -12.18
CA GLN A 10 -8.17 21.49 -11.89
C GLN A 10 -7.16 20.57 -12.60
N ARG A 11 -6.86 20.84 -13.88
CA ARG A 11 -5.88 20.08 -14.65
C ARG A 11 -4.47 20.19 -14.06
N GLU A 12 -4.07 21.40 -13.67
CA GLU A 12 -2.77 21.64 -13.03
C GLU A 12 -2.64 20.93 -11.68
N LEU A 13 -3.65 21.06 -10.82
CA LEU A 13 -3.67 20.38 -9.52
C LEU A 13 -3.68 18.87 -9.67
N ASN A 14 -4.43 18.34 -10.64
CA ASN A 14 -4.41 16.91 -10.95
C ASN A 14 -3.00 16.46 -11.37
N LYS A 15 -2.31 17.23 -12.23
CA LYS A 15 -0.92 16.94 -12.60
C LYS A 15 0.01 17.01 -11.37
N LEU A 16 -0.17 17.97 -10.49
CA LEU A 16 0.63 18.07 -9.25
C LEU A 16 0.45 16.84 -8.36
N PHE A 17 -0.79 16.42 -8.09
CA PHE A 17 -1.05 15.23 -7.27
C PHE A 17 -0.56 13.94 -7.94
N LEU A 18 -0.57 13.86 -9.28
CA LEU A 18 0.05 12.75 -10.01
C LEU A 18 1.57 12.72 -9.77
N ASN A 19 2.24 13.87 -9.89
CA ASN A 19 3.68 13.96 -9.61
C ASN A 19 3.99 13.63 -8.14
N VAL A 20 3.15 14.06 -7.20
CA VAL A 20 3.28 13.65 -5.79
C VAL A 20 3.23 12.13 -5.70
N ALA A 21 2.16 11.51 -6.21
CA ALA A 21 1.97 10.06 -6.08
C ALA A 21 3.05 9.23 -6.80
N GLU A 22 3.53 9.66 -7.97
CA GLU A 22 4.62 9.01 -8.70
C GLU A 22 5.94 9.07 -7.92
N ASN A 23 6.25 10.19 -7.27
CA ASN A 23 7.46 10.34 -6.46
C ASN A 23 7.36 9.62 -5.10
N LEU A 24 6.20 9.07 -4.75
CA LEU A 24 6.05 8.15 -3.61
C LEU A 24 6.37 6.71 -3.98
N ASP A 25 6.47 6.36 -5.26
CA ASP A 25 6.73 4.98 -5.67
C ASP A 25 8.13 4.51 -5.30
N ILE A 26 8.22 3.20 -5.01
CA ILE A 26 9.51 2.52 -5.07
C ILE A 26 10.02 2.52 -6.51
N THR A 27 11.33 2.68 -6.67
CA THR A 27 11.97 2.60 -7.99
C THR A 27 11.88 1.17 -8.54
N GLU A 28 11.97 1.02 -9.85
CA GLU A 28 12.03 -0.29 -10.50
C GLU A 28 13.22 -1.12 -9.97
N THR A 29 14.37 -0.49 -9.74
CA THR A 29 15.54 -1.13 -9.12
C THR A 29 15.23 -1.67 -7.73
N GLN A 30 14.59 -0.87 -6.86
CA GLN A 30 14.17 -1.33 -5.53
C GLN A 30 13.18 -2.49 -5.64
N PHE A 31 12.18 -2.40 -6.52
CA PHE A 31 11.24 -3.48 -6.75
C PHE A 31 11.91 -4.78 -7.21
N ASN A 32 12.86 -4.69 -8.15
CA ASN A 32 13.60 -5.85 -8.67
C ASN A 32 14.50 -6.47 -7.59
N ASN A 33 15.15 -5.64 -6.77
CA ASN A 33 15.93 -6.09 -5.63
C ASN A 33 15.07 -6.81 -4.60
N LEU A 34 13.93 -6.23 -4.24
CA LEU A 34 12.96 -6.78 -3.30
C LEU A 34 12.40 -8.11 -3.81
N THR A 35 12.08 -8.18 -5.11
CA THR A 35 11.63 -9.39 -5.80
C THR A 35 12.65 -10.51 -5.79
N ARG A 36 13.91 -10.20 -6.10
CA ARG A 36 15.00 -11.16 -6.00
C ARG A 36 15.16 -11.71 -4.59
N SER A 37 15.05 -10.84 -3.58
CA SER A 37 15.24 -11.23 -2.18
C SER A 37 14.11 -12.11 -1.65
N TYR A 38 12.83 -11.78 -1.88
CA TYR A 38 11.75 -12.65 -1.41
C TYR A 38 11.68 -13.96 -2.19
N ASN A 39 12.07 -13.98 -3.48
CA ASN A 39 12.15 -15.23 -4.23
C ASN A 39 13.25 -16.16 -3.71
N ALA A 40 14.39 -15.59 -3.27
CA ALA A 40 15.47 -16.38 -2.67
C ALA A 40 15.03 -16.99 -1.33
N VAL A 41 14.39 -16.20 -0.46
CA VAL A 41 13.83 -16.69 0.81
C VAL A 41 12.73 -17.71 0.56
N GLY A 42 11.85 -17.44 -0.42
CA GLY A 42 10.77 -18.33 -0.83
C GLY A 42 11.29 -19.70 -1.25
N LYS A 43 12.21 -19.74 -2.21
CA LYS A 43 12.86 -20.97 -2.66
C LYS A 43 13.47 -21.76 -1.50
N TYR A 44 14.18 -21.09 -0.60
CA TYR A 44 14.82 -21.77 0.53
C TYR A 44 13.82 -22.41 1.51
N LEU A 45 12.67 -21.76 1.75
CA LEU A 45 11.59 -22.29 2.58
C LEU A 45 10.81 -23.41 1.88
N GLU A 46 10.54 -23.26 0.59
CA GLU A 46 9.80 -24.23 -0.23
C GLU A 46 10.56 -25.55 -0.41
N GLU A 47 11.90 -25.50 -0.40
CA GLU A 47 12.78 -26.67 -0.48
C GLU A 47 12.93 -27.44 0.85
N ASP A 48 12.29 -27.01 1.94
CA ASP A 48 12.33 -27.74 3.21
C ASP A 48 11.66 -29.13 3.05
N PRO A 49 12.39 -30.24 3.28
CA PRO A 49 11.87 -31.59 3.13
C PRO A 49 10.62 -31.87 3.98
N ASN A 50 10.48 -31.18 5.13
CA ASN A 50 9.34 -31.38 6.01
C ASN A 50 8.02 -30.91 5.39
N PHE A 51 8.07 -29.97 4.44
CA PHE A 51 6.87 -29.39 3.83
C PHE A 51 6.57 -29.94 2.43
N LYS A 52 7.45 -30.77 1.87
CA LYS A 52 7.40 -31.22 0.47
C LYS A 52 6.04 -31.79 0.05
N ASP A 53 5.40 -32.56 0.92
CA ASP A 53 4.10 -33.21 0.64
C ASP A 53 2.91 -32.24 0.69
N TYR A 54 3.12 -31.00 1.11
CA TYR A 54 2.09 -29.98 1.30
C TYR A 54 2.22 -28.81 0.32
N GLN A 55 2.93 -28.98 -0.80
CA GLN A 55 3.04 -27.98 -1.89
C GLN A 55 3.31 -26.56 -1.34
N PRO A 56 4.43 -26.34 -0.64
CA PRO A 56 4.73 -25.05 -0.03
C PRO A 56 4.90 -23.98 -1.10
N VAL A 57 4.33 -22.80 -0.87
CA VAL A 57 4.46 -21.65 -1.76
C VAL A 57 4.63 -20.37 -0.93
N VAL A 58 5.59 -19.53 -1.29
CA VAL A 58 5.73 -18.16 -0.80
C VAL A 58 5.20 -17.16 -1.83
N THR A 59 4.27 -16.31 -1.40
CA THR A 59 3.72 -15.24 -2.25
C THR A 59 3.68 -13.90 -1.53
N PRO A 60 3.92 -12.78 -2.23
CA PRO A 60 3.76 -11.46 -1.65
C PRO A 60 2.28 -11.14 -1.37
N GLN A 61 2.03 -10.43 -0.27
CA GLN A 61 0.73 -9.90 0.11
C GLN A 61 0.83 -8.39 0.43
N GLY A 62 -0.21 -7.83 1.04
CA GLY A 62 -0.17 -6.48 1.58
C GLY A 62 0.07 -5.41 0.53
N SER A 63 0.81 -4.36 0.88
CA SER A 63 0.95 -3.18 0.03
C SER A 63 1.67 -3.45 -1.30
N LEU A 64 2.60 -4.41 -1.30
CA LEU A 64 3.29 -4.86 -2.51
C LEU A 64 2.29 -5.50 -3.48
N ARG A 65 1.45 -6.42 -2.98
CA ARG A 65 0.43 -7.11 -3.78
C ARG A 65 -0.65 -6.18 -4.34
N LEU A 66 -0.98 -5.13 -3.60
CA LEU A 66 -1.98 -4.14 -4.01
C LEU A 66 -1.41 -3.04 -4.92
N GLY A 67 -0.10 -3.00 -5.14
CA GLY A 67 0.57 -1.92 -5.86
C GLY A 67 0.55 -0.57 -5.13
N THR A 68 0.33 -0.57 -3.80
CA THR A 68 0.22 0.63 -2.96
C THR A 68 1.41 0.81 -2.02
N ILE A 69 2.50 0.08 -2.25
CA ILE A 69 3.78 0.30 -1.59
C ILE A 69 4.29 1.71 -1.85
N ILE A 70 4.88 2.35 -0.84
CA ILE A 70 5.42 3.71 -0.92
C ILE A 70 6.83 3.74 -0.33
N GLN A 71 7.63 4.71 -0.75
CA GLN A 71 8.92 4.99 -0.13
C GLN A 71 8.73 5.31 1.36
N PRO A 72 9.69 4.92 2.21
CA PRO A 72 9.76 5.38 3.60
C PRO A 72 9.84 6.91 3.69
N ILE A 73 9.59 7.48 4.87
CA ILE A 73 9.66 8.95 5.07
C ILE A 73 11.11 9.42 4.99
N THR A 74 11.99 8.68 5.66
CA THR A 74 13.43 8.93 5.75
C THR A 74 14.17 8.05 4.74
N GLU A 75 15.36 8.48 4.34
CA GLU A 75 16.21 7.70 3.44
C GLU A 75 16.71 6.40 4.09
N ASP A 76 16.78 6.38 5.43
CA ASP A 76 17.12 5.24 6.26
C ASP A 76 15.94 4.37 6.69
N GLY A 77 14.72 4.71 6.27
CA GLY A 77 13.54 3.92 6.62
C GLY A 77 13.48 2.61 5.85
N ASP A 78 12.80 1.62 6.44
CA ASP A 78 12.67 0.30 5.85
C ASP A 78 11.38 0.19 5.03
N ILE A 79 11.46 -0.52 3.90
CA ILE A 79 10.27 -0.88 3.12
C ILE A 79 9.65 -2.15 3.74
N ASP A 80 8.34 -2.12 4.03
CA ASP A 80 7.63 -3.29 4.55
C ASP A 80 7.22 -4.25 3.42
N VAL A 81 7.61 -5.53 3.57
CA VAL A 81 7.33 -6.61 2.63
C VAL A 81 6.62 -7.74 3.34
N ASP A 82 5.30 -7.82 3.14
CA ASP A 82 4.50 -8.91 3.66
C ASP A 82 4.52 -10.11 2.70
N LEU A 83 4.86 -11.29 3.21
CA LEU A 83 4.83 -12.56 2.51
C LEU A 83 3.91 -13.55 3.22
N VAL A 84 3.30 -14.44 2.44
CA VAL A 84 2.56 -15.60 2.93
C VAL A 84 3.33 -16.85 2.55
N PHE A 85 3.74 -17.64 3.54
CA PHE A 85 4.18 -19.01 3.34
C PHE A 85 2.97 -19.93 3.51
N ARG A 86 2.48 -20.50 2.41
CA ARG A 86 1.25 -21.28 2.36
C ARG A 86 1.55 -22.75 2.10
N LEU A 87 0.96 -23.60 2.93
CA LEU A 87 0.87 -25.05 2.70
C LEU A 87 -0.53 -25.42 2.21
N ILE A 88 -0.62 -26.42 1.33
CA ILE A 88 -1.87 -27.10 0.97
C ILE A 88 -2.08 -28.26 1.94
N GLY A 89 -3.05 -28.12 2.84
CA GLY A 89 -3.21 -29.04 3.96
C GLY A 89 -2.05 -28.97 4.96
N LYS A 90 -2.04 -29.92 5.90
CA LYS A 90 -0.97 -30.08 6.90
C LYS A 90 -0.98 -31.49 7.47
N HIS A 91 0.09 -31.85 8.18
CA HIS A 91 0.09 -33.09 8.96
C HIS A 91 -1.05 -33.07 10.00
N PRO A 92 -1.76 -34.20 10.22
CA PRO A 92 -2.89 -34.25 11.15
C PRO A 92 -2.55 -33.78 12.57
N TYR A 93 -1.34 -34.07 13.08
CA TYR A 93 -0.92 -33.68 14.43
C TYR A 93 -0.30 -32.28 14.53
N TRP A 94 -0.11 -31.55 13.43
CA TRP A 94 0.45 -30.21 13.51
C TRP A 94 -0.56 -29.21 14.04
N THR A 95 -0.09 -28.36 14.95
CA THR A 95 -0.78 -27.18 15.45
C THR A 95 -0.15 -25.93 14.82
N GLN A 96 -0.69 -24.75 15.09
CA GLN A 96 -0.10 -23.49 14.61
C GLN A 96 1.36 -23.37 15.07
N LYS A 97 1.64 -23.76 16.32
CA LYS A 97 2.99 -23.77 16.90
C LYS A 97 3.97 -24.62 16.12
N HIS A 98 3.57 -25.83 15.70
CA HIS A 98 4.46 -26.72 14.96
C HIS A 98 4.90 -26.08 13.64
N ILE A 99 3.96 -25.62 12.82
CA ILE A 99 4.28 -24.99 11.53
C ILE A 99 5.14 -23.76 11.74
N LYS A 100 4.75 -22.88 12.69
CA LYS A 100 5.50 -21.67 12.97
C LYS A 100 6.94 -21.96 13.43
N GLN A 101 7.13 -22.93 14.32
CA GLN A 101 8.45 -23.31 14.81
C GLN A 101 9.31 -23.92 13.71
N MET A 102 8.74 -24.79 12.86
CA MET A 102 9.48 -25.40 11.76
C MET A 102 9.95 -24.35 10.74
N VAL A 103 9.10 -23.38 10.38
CA VAL A 103 9.51 -22.24 9.53
C VAL A 103 10.64 -21.45 10.20
N GLY A 104 10.51 -21.13 11.49
CA GLY A 104 11.54 -20.42 12.24
C GLY A 104 12.85 -21.19 12.33
N GLN A 105 12.80 -22.50 12.56
CA GLN A 105 13.96 -23.38 12.59
C GLN A 105 14.65 -23.43 11.23
N ARG A 106 13.88 -23.53 10.15
CA ARG A 106 14.40 -23.49 8.77
C ARG A 106 15.16 -22.20 8.51
N LEU A 107 14.59 -21.03 8.87
CA LEU A 107 15.26 -19.73 8.75
C LEU A 107 16.55 -19.67 9.58
N LYS A 108 16.52 -20.14 10.85
CA LYS A 108 17.68 -20.18 11.75
C LYS A 108 18.79 -21.13 11.28
N ALA A 109 18.45 -22.18 10.55
CA ALA A 109 19.42 -23.11 9.98
C ALA A 109 20.22 -22.51 8.81
N HIS A 110 19.74 -21.42 8.20
CA HIS A 110 20.46 -20.73 7.14
C HIS A 110 21.43 -19.71 7.75
N GLY A 111 22.73 -19.80 7.43
CA GLY A 111 23.73 -18.88 7.99
C GLY A 111 23.36 -17.41 7.83
N THR A 112 23.03 -16.98 6.60
CA THR A 112 22.67 -15.58 6.32
C THR A 112 21.30 -15.17 6.90
N TYR A 113 20.29 -16.05 6.88
CA TYR A 113 18.95 -15.64 7.32
C TYR A 113 18.84 -15.66 8.84
N CYS A 114 19.60 -16.52 9.52
CA CYS A 114 19.72 -16.49 10.97
C CYS A 114 20.24 -15.13 11.48
N GLU A 115 21.21 -14.54 10.80
CA GLU A 115 21.74 -13.22 11.18
C GLU A 115 20.76 -12.07 10.89
N MET A 116 19.88 -12.23 9.91
CA MET A 116 18.87 -11.25 9.53
C MET A 116 17.58 -11.39 10.34
N LEU A 117 17.36 -12.51 11.01
CA LEU A 117 16.13 -12.77 11.72
C LEU A 117 16.00 -11.78 12.89
N ASP A 118 14.81 -11.18 13.00
CA ASP A 118 14.47 -10.38 14.16
C ASP A 118 14.62 -11.23 15.43
N LYS A 119 15.13 -10.60 16.49
CA LYS A 119 15.36 -11.24 17.78
C LYS A 119 14.04 -11.62 18.44
N GLU A 120 12.99 -10.85 18.18
CA GLU A 120 11.67 -11.12 18.71
C GLU A 120 10.82 -11.90 17.69
N GLU A 121 10.19 -12.98 18.16
CA GLU A 121 9.20 -13.69 17.34
C GLU A 121 7.94 -12.83 17.22
N GLY A 122 7.67 -12.31 16.03
CA GLY A 122 6.44 -11.59 15.72
C GLY A 122 5.20 -12.42 16.06
N ARG A 123 4.05 -11.78 16.33
CA ARG A 123 2.84 -12.51 16.77
C ARG A 123 2.38 -13.59 15.77
N ARG A 124 2.42 -13.25 14.48
CA ARG A 124 1.89 -14.10 13.39
C ARG A 124 2.98 -14.53 12.41
N CYS A 125 3.91 -13.64 12.11
CA CYS A 125 5.01 -13.85 11.17
C CYS A 125 6.35 -14.13 11.86
N TRP A 126 7.34 -14.48 11.04
CA TRP A 126 8.77 -14.29 11.29
C TRP A 126 9.27 -13.12 10.45
N THR A 127 10.10 -12.26 11.02
CA THR A 127 10.58 -11.04 10.35
C THR A 127 12.06 -11.17 10.03
N LEU A 128 12.45 -10.94 8.77
CA LEU A 128 13.84 -10.75 8.38
C LEU A 128 14.13 -9.25 8.22
N LEU A 129 15.10 -8.75 8.97
CA LEU A 129 15.67 -7.41 8.89
C LEU A 129 16.69 -7.38 7.74
N TYR A 130 16.19 -7.27 6.52
CA TYR A 130 16.99 -7.48 5.32
C TYR A 130 17.87 -6.27 5.02
N ARG A 131 19.15 -6.53 4.70
CA ARG A 131 20.15 -5.52 4.29
C ARG A 131 20.35 -4.35 5.27
N GLN A 132 20.07 -4.52 6.56
CA GLN A 132 20.32 -3.50 7.59
C GLN A 132 21.78 -3.00 7.61
N LYS A 133 22.74 -3.86 7.28
CA LYS A 133 24.18 -3.54 7.19
C LYS A 133 24.62 -2.97 5.81
N SER A 134 23.71 -2.71 4.87
CA SER A 134 24.05 -2.13 3.56
C SER A 134 24.41 -0.66 3.72
N ASP A 135 25.48 -0.23 3.04
CA ASP A 135 25.85 1.19 2.89
C ASP A 135 24.80 1.96 2.07
N ASN A 136 23.96 1.25 1.31
CA ASN A 136 22.83 1.82 0.61
C ASN A 136 21.53 1.61 1.42
N ALA A 137 21.14 2.65 2.16
CA ALA A 137 19.92 2.67 2.95
C ALA A 137 18.64 2.37 2.15
N GLN A 138 18.63 2.68 0.84
CA GLN A 138 17.49 2.42 -0.05
C GLN A 138 17.26 0.93 -0.35
N GLU A 139 18.15 0.06 0.12
CA GLU A 139 18.03 -1.40 0.00
C GLU A 139 17.55 -2.08 1.28
N ARG A 140 17.26 -1.34 2.36
CA ARG A 140 16.75 -1.90 3.61
C ARG A 140 15.26 -2.18 3.51
N TYR A 141 14.85 -3.35 4.01
CA TYR A 141 13.44 -3.71 4.13
C TYR A 141 13.20 -4.77 5.21
N HIS A 142 12.01 -4.70 5.79
CA HIS A 142 11.47 -5.74 6.65
C HIS A 142 10.68 -6.74 5.82
N MET A 143 11.00 -8.03 5.98
CA MET A 143 10.30 -9.11 5.30
C MET A 143 9.56 -9.98 6.30
N ASP A 144 8.24 -9.79 6.37
CA ASP A 144 7.35 -10.54 7.26
C ASP A 144 6.84 -11.80 6.57
N ILE A 145 7.23 -12.96 7.07
CA ILE A 145 6.85 -14.26 6.52
C ILE A 145 5.76 -14.85 7.41
N LEU A 146 4.53 -14.89 6.90
CA LEU A 146 3.36 -15.43 7.60
C LEU A 146 3.13 -16.91 7.25
N PRO A 147 3.37 -17.87 8.17
CA PRO A 147 3.01 -19.26 7.94
C PRO A 147 1.48 -19.44 7.93
N SER A 148 1.01 -20.24 6.99
CA SER A 148 -0.42 -20.49 6.78
C SER A 148 -0.70 -21.84 6.15
N VAL A 149 -1.94 -22.29 6.30
CA VAL A 149 -2.47 -23.52 5.71
C VAL A 149 -3.73 -23.19 4.92
N ALA A 150 -3.86 -23.75 3.73
CA ALA A 150 -5.04 -23.67 2.89
C ALA A 150 -5.69 -25.05 2.71
N ASP A 151 -6.95 -25.06 2.27
CA ASP A 151 -7.64 -26.30 1.94
C ASP A 151 -6.98 -27.03 0.76
N THR A 152 -7.13 -28.35 0.70
CA THR A 152 -6.66 -29.20 -0.40
C THR A 152 -7.15 -28.76 -1.79
N LYS A 153 -8.33 -28.15 -1.87
CA LYS A 153 -8.93 -27.64 -3.12
C LYS A 153 -8.52 -26.20 -3.45
N PHE A 154 -7.71 -25.54 -2.63
CA PHE A 154 -7.37 -24.13 -2.79
C PHE A 154 -6.84 -23.78 -4.19
N ASN A 155 -5.90 -24.56 -4.73
CA ASN A 155 -5.30 -24.27 -6.04
C ASN A 155 -6.34 -24.36 -7.17
N ALA A 156 -7.20 -25.39 -7.15
CA ALA A 156 -8.28 -25.55 -8.11
C ALA A 156 -9.32 -24.43 -7.99
N ASN A 157 -9.67 -24.03 -6.76
CA ASN A 157 -10.59 -22.92 -6.52
C ASN A 157 -9.99 -21.60 -7.02
N LEU A 158 -8.70 -21.35 -6.75
CA LEU A 158 -7.99 -20.14 -7.19
C LEU A 158 -7.95 -20.05 -8.73
N GLU A 159 -7.71 -21.16 -9.41
CA GLU A 159 -7.76 -21.22 -10.88
C GLU A 159 -9.16 -20.90 -11.41
N GLN A 160 -10.20 -21.45 -10.79
CA GLN A 160 -11.58 -21.13 -11.16
C GLN A 160 -11.90 -19.63 -10.95
N VAL A 161 -11.41 -19.01 -9.86
CA VAL A 161 -11.57 -17.58 -9.60
C VAL A 161 -10.95 -16.73 -10.70
N ARG A 162 -9.75 -17.11 -11.14
CA ARG A 162 -9.05 -16.43 -12.24
C ARG A 162 -9.80 -16.55 -13.56
N ASN A 163 -10.35 -17.72 -13.86
CA ASN A 163 -11.00 -17.99 -15.16
C ASN A 163 -12.42 -17.42 -15.29
N LYS A 164 -13.14 -17.16 -14.18
CA LYS A 164 -14.54 -16.68 -14.21
C LYS A 164 -14.70 -15.16 -14.04
N ALA A 165 -13.64 -14.38 -14.24
CA ALA A 165 -13.66 -12.92 -14.19
C ALA A 165 -14.43 -12.34 -12.98
N PHE A 166 -14.22 -12.90 -11.78
CA PHE A 166 -14.84 -12.46 -10.52
C PHE A 166 -16.37 -12.61 -10.40
N SER A 167 -17.06 -13.14 -11.40
CA SER A 167 -18.52 -13.00 -11.50
C SER A 167 -19.37 -13.99 -10.69
N SER A 168 -18.81 -14.96 -9.97
CA SER A 168 -19.66 -16.01 -9.34
C SER A 168 -19.02 -16.88 -8.23
N ILE A 169 -17.85 -16.53 -7.68
CA ILE A 169 -17.17 -17.42 -6.74
C ILE A 169 -17.23 -16.89 -5.32
N LYS A 170 -17.50 -17.80 -4.36
CA LYS A 170 -17.31 -17.55 -2.95
C LYS A 170 -15.82 -17.35 -2.71
N LEU A 171 -15.37 -16.11 -2.57
CA LEU A 171 -13.97 -15.80 -2.23
C LEU A 171 -13.52 -16.55 -0.96
N ASP A 172 -14.46 -16.96 -0.09
CA ASP A 172 -14.22 -17.81 1.08
C ASP A 172 -13.56 -19.16 0.72
N ASP A 173 -13.76 -19.68 -0.50
CA ASP A 173 -13.18 -20.95 -0.98
C ASP A 173 -11.67 -20.86 -1.29
N ILE A 174 -11.12 -19.64 -1.31
CA ILE A 174 -9.68 -19.35 -1.41
C ILE A 174 -9.15 -18.67 -0.13
N ALA A 175 -9.82 -18.88 1.01
CA ALA A 175 -9.30 -18.43 2.29
C ALA A 175 -8.15 -19.34 2.78
N ILE A 176 -7.27 -18.76 3.59
CA ILE A 176 -6.19 -19.43 4.31
C ILE A 176 -6.43 -19.35 5.82
N ARG A 177 -5.72 -20.20 6.55
CA ARG A 177 -5.65 -20.22 8.01
C ARG A 177 -4.26 -19.88 8.46
N ILE A 178 -4.13 -18.88 9.32
CA ILE A 178 -2.84 -18.27 9.67
C ILE A 178 -2.43 -18.60 11.09
N THR A 179 -1.12 -18.59 11.35
CA THR A 179 -0.59 -18.77 12.71
C THR A 179 -0.75 -17.50 13.55
N ASP A 180 -1.07 -17.66 14.82
CA ASP A 180 -1.16 -16.57 15.80
C ASP A 180 -0.72 -17.09 17.19
N ASN A 181 0.49 -16.71 17.63
CA ASN A 181 1.06 -17.19 18.90
C ASN A 181 0.35 -16.65 20.16
N LYS A 182 -0.63 -15.75 20.00
CA LYS A 182 -1.52 -15.29 21.07
C LYS A 182 -2.90 -15.96 21.02
N ALA A 183 -3.15 -16.87 20.08
CA ALA A 183 -4.38 -17.65 20.05
C ALA A 183 -4.42 -18.63 21.22
N LYS A 184 -5.59 -18.77 21.87
CA LYS A 184 -5.78 -19.67 23.03
C LYS A 184 -5.45 -21.13 22.74
N ASN A 185 -5.60 -21.54 21.47
CA ASN A 185 -5.43 -22.90 20.98
C ASN A 185 -4.14 -23.09 20.14
N TYR A 186 -3.19 -22.15 20.24
CA TYR A 186 -1.99 -22.08 19.39
C TYR A 186 -1.17 -23.39 19.37
N ASP A 187 -0.99 -24.01 20.52
CA ASP A 187 -0.17 -25.22 20.69
C ASP A 187 -0.99 -26.50 20.89
N THR A 188 -2.31 -26.40 20.98
CA THR A 188 -3.21 -27.52 21.30
C THR A 188 -4.11 -27.94 20.14
N SER A 189 -4.65 -27.00 19.34
CA SER A 189 -5.60 -27.37 18.28
C SER A 189 -4.89 -27.82 17.00
N THR A 190 -5.23 -29.05 16.60
CA THR A 190 -4.85 -29.64 15.32
C THR A 190 -5.91 -29.43 14.23
N PHE A 191 -7.08 -28.88 14.57
CA PHE A 191 -8.15 -28.61 13.62
C PHE A 191 -7.95 -27.24 12.97
N VAL A 192 -7.79 -27.25 11.64
CA VAL A 192 -7.54 -26.05 10.82
C VAL A 192 -8.69 -25.05 10.91
N SER A 193 -9.91 -25.53 11.13
CA SER A 193 -11.11 -24.69 11.34
C SER A 193 -11.00 -23.74 12.53
N ASP A 194 -10.24 -24.13 13.56
CA ASP A 194 -10.10 -23.35 14.79
C ASP A 194 -9.04 -22.25 14.68
N TRP A 195 -8.31 -22.23 13.56
CA TRP A 195 -7.26 -21.26 13.29
C TRP A 195 -7.87 -20.00 12.66
N LEU A 196 -7.21 -18.86 12.85
CA LEU A 196 -7.71 -17.57 12.37
C LEU A 196 -7.81 -17.58 10.84
N LYS A 197 -8.99 -17.23 10.31
CA LYS A 197 -9.26 -17.12 8.87
C LYS A 197 -8.70 -15.82 8.31
N SER A 198 -8.04 -15.89 7.16
CA SER A 198 -7.59 -14.74 6.38
C SER A 198 -7.75 -15.02 4.89
N ASN A 199 -7.83 -13.98 4.06
CA ASN A 199 -8.00 -14.14 2.62
C ASN A 199 -7.26 -13.02 1.85
N PRO A 200 -5.92 -13.04 1.84
CA PRO A 200 -5.12 -11.99 1.20
C PRO A 200 -5.32 -11.95 -0.32
N ASP A 201 -5.43 -13.11 -0.98
CA ASP A 201 -5.71 -13.19 -2.42
C ASP A 201 -7.09 -12.63 -2.75
N GLY A 202 -8.13 -13.03 -2.00
CA GLY A 202 -9.47 -12.49 -2.15
C GLY A 202 -9.52 -10.98 -1.92
N TYR A 203 -8.81 -10.47 -0.91
CA TYR A 203 -8.78 -9.02 -0.65
C TYR A 203 -8.12 -8.26 -1.80
N ALA A 204 -7.01 -8.77 -2.33
CA ALA A 204 -6.31 -8.16 -3.45
C ALA A 204 -7.14 -8.19 -4.74
N MET A 205 -7.87 -9.29 -4.97
CA MET A 205 -8.87 -9.41 -6.03
C MET A 205 -10.01 -8.40 -5.89
N TRP A 206 -10.58 -8.27 -4.70
CA TRP A 206 -11.61 -7.26 -4.41
C TRP A 206 -11.09 -5.84 -4.64
N PHE A 207 -9.89 -5.52 -4.17
CA PHE A 207 -9.30 -4.20 -4.37
C PHE A 207 -9.02 -3.90 -5.86
N ALA A 208 -8.61 -4.91 -6.61
CA ALA A 208 -8.41 -4.82 -8.05
C ALA A 208 -9.72 -4.50 -8.80
N ASP A 209 -10.83 -5.14 -8.43
CA ASP A 209 -12.17 -4.81 -8.95
C ASP A 209 -12.57 -3.35 -8.63
N ARG A 210 -12.26 -2.88 -7.41
CA ARG A 210 -12.52 -1.49 -6.99
C ARG A 210 -11.72 -0.44 -7.77
N CYS A 211 -10.59 -0.79 -8.37
CA CYS A 211 -9.80 0.15 -9.15
C CYS A 211 -10.50 0.63 -10.46
N LYS A 212 -11.65 0.03 -10.83
CA LYS A 212 -12.55 0.44 -11.93
C LYS A 212 -11.82 0.97 -13.18
N TYR A 213 -11.29 0.07 -14.00
CA TYR A 213 -10.61 0.43 -15.24
C TYR A 213 -11.58 0.59 -16.44
N THR A 214 -11.12 1.27 -17.49
CA THR A 214 -11.74 1.26 -18.82
C THR A 214 -11.91 -0.17 -19.32
N ALA A 215 -12.91 -0.42 -20.17
CA ALA A 215 -13.25 -1.77 -20.65
C ALA A 215 -12.05 -2.54 -21.24
N GLU A 216 -11.16 -1.86 -21.99
CA GLU A 216 -9.92 -2.46 -22.54
C GLU A 216 -8.94 -3.00 -21.49
N LYS A 217 -8.92 -2.41 -20.28
CA LYS A 217 -8.05 -2.87 -19.18
C LYS A 217 -8.71 -3.98 -18.34
N ARG A 218 -9.98 -4.33 -18.62
CA ARG A 218 -10.73 -5.33 -17.82
C ARG A 218 -10.37 -6.77 -18.14
N GLU A 219 -9.97 -7.07 -19.37
CA GLU A 219 -9.65 -8.44 -19.80
C GLU A 219 -8.41 -9.02 -19.09
N ASN A 220 -7.55 -8.17 -18.49
CA ASN A 220 -6.29 -8.54 -17.84
C ASN A 220 -6.21 -8.23 -16.34
N ILE A 221 -7.32 -7.93 -15.65
CA ILE A 221 -7.35 -7.40 -14.27
C ILE A 221 -6.45 -8.17 -13.28
N VAL A 222 -6.39 -9.50 -13.35
CA VAL A 222 -5.58 -10.30 -12.39
C VAL A 222 -4.07 -10.13 -12.63
N GLU A 223 -3.61 -10.25 -13.88
CA GLU A 223 -2.18 -10.12 -14.22
C GLU A 223 -1.72 -8.66 -14.34
N ALA A 224 -2.62 -7.73 -14.69
CA ALA A 224 -2.31 -6.31 -14.84
C ALA A 224 -2.32 -5.54 -13.50
N ILE A 225 -2.97 -6.07 -12.46
CA ILE A 225 -3.09 -5.40 -11.14
C ILE A 225 -2.33 -6.17 -10.06
N MET A 226 -2.22 -7.49 -10.21
CA MET A 226 -1.53 -8.37 -9.28
C MET A 226 -0.51 -9.31 -9.95
N PRO A 227 0.39 -8.82 -10.82
CA PRO A 227 1.47 -9.68 -11.27
C PRO A 227 2.39 -9.95 -10.08
N ILE A 228 2.58 -11.23 -9.77
CA ILE A 228 3.66 -11.61 -8.85
C ILE A 228 4.97 -11.35 -9.60
N GLY A 229 5.84 -10.53 -9.01
CA GLY A 229 7.19 -10.31 -9.55
C GLY A 229 7.30 -9.43 -10.80
N LYS A 230 6.26 -8.68 -11.19
CA LYS A 230 6.35 -7.69 -12.28
C LYS A 230 6.16 -6.28 -11.76
N TYR A 231 7.06 -5.38 -12.14
CA TYR A 231 6.92 -3.97 -11.86
C TYR A 231 5.82 -3.36 -12.74
N ILE A 232 4.87 -2.65 -12.13
CA ILE A 232 3.83 -1.91 -12.84
C ILE A 232 4.07 -0.42 -12.62
N LYS A 233 4.44 0.26 -13.70
CA LYS A 233 4.62 1.72 -13.70
C LYS A 233 3.26 2.45 -13.66
N ASP A 234 2.30 1.97 -14.43
CA ASP A 234 1.00 2.63 -14.58
C ASP A 234 0.01 2.13 -13.53
N LYS A 235 -0.17 2.92 -12.47
CA LYS A 235 -1.11 2.62 -11.39
C LYS A 235 -2.48 3.27 -11.62
N SER A 236 -3.54 2.66 -11.08
CA SER A 236 -4.88 3.25 -11.09
C SER A 236 -4.98 4.51 -10.23
N VAL A 237 -6.03 5.30 -10.49
CA VAL A 237 -6.37 6.45 -9.65
C VAL A 237 -6.55 6.02 -8.19
N LEU A 238 -7.26 4.92 -7.93
CA LEU A 238 -7.45 4.42 -6.56
C LEU A 238 -6.12 4.04 -5.87
N GLN A 239 -5.20 3.37 -6.57
CA GLN A 239 -3.87 3.07 -6.03
C GLN A 239 -3.13 4.35 -5.65
N ARG A 240 -3.15 5.36 -6.53
CA ARG A 240 -2.53 6.68 -6.30
C ARG A 240 -3.14 7.40 -5.09
N ILE A 241 -4.47 7.36 -4.94
CA ILE A 241 -5.17 7.91 -3.77
C ILE A 241 -4.69 7.22 -2.49
N VAL A 242 -4.65 5.90 -2.45
CA VAL A 242 -4.20 5.15 -1.27
C VAL A 242 -2.76 5.49 -0.90
N GLN A 243 -1.87 5.63 -1.89
CA GLN A 243 -0.47 6.03 -1.64
C GLN A 243 -0.35 7.43 -1.01
N ILE A 244 -1.08 8.42 -1.55
CA ILE A 244 -1.12 9.78 -1.01
C ILE A 244 -1.60 9.76 0.45
N LEU A 245 -2.68 9.03 0.73
CA LEU A 245 -3.27 8.95 2.06
C LEU A 245 -2.36 8.24 3.06
N LYS A 246 -1.69 7.15 2.64
CA LYS A 246 -0.67 6.47 3.46
C LYS A 246 0.49 7.40 3.79
N ARG A 247 1.04 8.12 2.80
CA ARG A 247 2.13 9.08 3.04
C ARG A 247 1.69 10.17 4.01
N HIS A 248 0.51 10.75 3.81
CA HIS A 248 0.00 11.78 4.72
C HIS A 248 -0.13 11.27 6.16
N ARG A 249 -0.63 10.02 6.34
CA ARG A 249 -0.68 9.36 7.65
C ARG A 249 0.71 9.21 8.24
N ASP A 250 1.68 8.78 7.45
CA ASP A 250 3.06 8.56 7.88
C ASP A 250 3.72 9.88 8.33
N ILE A 251 3.52 10.98 7.60
CA ILE A 251 4.05 12.30 7.99
C ILE A 251 3.43 12.82 9.29
N MET A 252 2.10 12.64 9.44
CA MET A 252 1.37 13.15 10.60
C MET A 252 1.75 12.42 11.90
N PHE A 253 1.97 11.11 11.84
CA PHE A 253 2.16 10.29 13.03
C PHE A 253 3.57 9.76 13.23
N LYS A 254 4.41 9.72 12.19
CA LYS A 254 5.76 9.15 12.23
C LYS A 254 5.73 7.75 12.89
N ASP A 255 6.34 7.65 14.07
CA ASP A 255 6.52 6.42 14.84
C ASP A 255 5.42 6.18 15.90
N ASP A 256 4.33 6.98 15.92
CA ASP A 256 3.19 6.71 16.82
C ASP A 256 2.56 5.34 16.50
N GLU A 257 2.64 4.43 17.46
CA GLU A 257 2.09 3.06 17.36
C GLU A 257 0.56 3.03 17.22
N ASP A 258 -0.13 4.11 17.63
CA ASP A 258 -1.58 4.25 17.49
C ASP A 258 -2.00 4.96 16.21
N LYS A 259 -1.09 5.12 15.23
CA LYS A 259 -1.44 5.68 13.93
C LYS A 259 -2.48 4.82 13.20
N PRO A 260 -3.35 5.43 12.38
CA PRO A 260 -4.38 4.67 11.65
C PRO A 260 -3.78 3.59 10.77
N ILE A 261 -4.17 2.32 10.91
CA ILE A 261 -3.56 1.22 10.17
C ILE A 261 -3.90 1.27 8.67
N SER A 262 -2.96 0.86 7.82
CA SER A 262 -3.08 1.01 6.35
C SER A 262 -4.26 0.24 5.76
N ILE A 263 -4.66 -0.89 6.35
CA ILE A 263 -5.81 -1.68 5.87
C ILE A 263 -7.14 -0.92 6.04
N ILE A 264 -7.30 -0.11 7.10
CA ILE A 264 -8.46 0.76 7.29
C ILE A 264 -8.50 1.83 6.20
N ILE A 265 -7.38 2.54 5.99
CA ILE A 265 -7.28 3.59 4.96
C ILE A 265 -7.59 3.02 3.59
N THR A 266 -6.97 1.88 3.24
CA THR A 266 -7.12 1.22 1.94
C THR A 266 -8.56 0.77 1.71
N THR A 267 -9.17 0.10 2.69
CA THR A 267 -10.54 -0.43 2.58
C THR A 267 -11.57 0.69 2.44
N LEU A 268 -11.49 1.72 3.28
CA LEU A 268 -12.44 2.82 3.24
C LEU A 268 -12.26 3.67 1.97
N SER A 269 -11.01 3.89 1.52
CA SER A 269 -10.74 4.57 0.25
C SER A 269 -11.33 3.81 -0.93
N ALA A 270 -11.12 2.50 -0.98
CA ALA A 270 -11.67 1.66 -2.02
C ALA A 270 -13.20 1.63 -2.00
N ARG A 271 -13.86 1.67 -0.84
CA ARG A 271 -15.32 1.76 -0.74
C ARG A 271 -15.86 3.10 -1.23
N ALA A 272 -15.21 4.20 -0.87
CA ALA A 272 -15.61 5.56 -1.21
C ALA A 272 -15.41 5.92 -2.70
N TYR A 273 -14.43 5.29 -3.35
CA TYR A 273 -14.06 5.58 -4.72
C TYR A 273 -15.15 5.19 -5.72
N ASN A 274 -15.58 6.11 -6.59
CA ASN A 274 -16.69 5.87 -7.50
C ASN A 274 -16.25 5.48 -8.91
N GLY A 275 -14.94 5.51 -9.21
CA GLY A 275 -14.38 5.22 -10.54
C GLY A 275 -13.93 6.47 -11.29
N GLU A 276 -13.62 7.53 -10.55
CA GLU A 276 -13.16 8.81 -11.06
C GLU A 276 -11.88 8.63 -11.88
N THR A 277 -11.82 9.26 -13.05
CA THR A 277 -10.63 9.19 -13.93
C THR A 277 -9.58 10.25 -13.60
N SER A 278 -9.97 11.27 -12.83
CA SER A 278 -9.11 12.32 -12.30
C SER A 278 -8.67 11.98 -10.89
N LEU A 279 -7.36 12.06 -10.63
CA LEU A 279 -6.79 11.84 -9.30
C LEU A 279 -7.25 12.91 -8.31
N LEU A 280 -7.33 14.17 -8.73
CA LEU A 280 -7.81 15.26 -7.87
C LEU A 280 -9.27 15.04 -7.44
N GLU A 281 -10.13 14.66 -8.40
CA GLU A 281 -11.54 14.41 -8.16
C GLU A 281 -11.73 13.19 -7.25
N GLY A 282 -11.08 12.07 -7.58
CA GLY A 282 -11.14 10.84 -6.80
C GLY A 282 -10.60 11.04 -5.38
N LEU A 283 -9.46 11.71 -5.20
CA LEU A 283 -8.91 12.01 -3.87
C LEU A 283 -9.90 12.85 -3.05
N THR A 284 -10.45 13.90 -3.65
CA THR A 284 -11.42 14.79 -3.00
C THR A 284 -12.68 14.05 -2.59
N ASN A 285 -13.27 13.26 -3.49
CA ASN A 285 -14.44 12.44 -3.17
C ASN A 285 -14.11 11.48 -2.01
N VAL A 286 -13.04 10.71 -2.15
CA VAL A 286 -12.66 9.68 -1.17
C VAL A 286 -12.48 10.27 0.23
N ILE A 287 -11.71 11.35 0.41
CA ILE A 287 -11.54 11.96 1.74
C ILE A 287 -12.85 12.51 2.30
N CYS A 288 -13.76 12.99 1.46
CA CYS A 288 -15.05 13.51 1.91
C CYS A 288 -16.01 12.41 2.34
N THR A 289 -16.01 11.26 1.67
CA THR A 289 -17.07 10.26 1.79
C THR A 289 -16.66 8.96 2.48
N MET A 290 -15.36 8.70 2.69
CA MET A 290 -14.87 7.44 3.28
C MET A 290 -15.42 7.14 4.68
N GLU A 291 -15.72 8.17 5.46
CA GLU A 291 -16.31 8.06 6.80
C GLU A 291 -17.70 7.42 6.77
N ASN A 292 -18.47 7.63 5.70
CA ASN A 292 -19.82 7.08 5.52
C ASN A 292 -19.80 5.54 5.36
N HIS A 293 -18.62 4.95 5.16
CA HIS A 293 -18.44 3.51 5.04
C HIS A 293 -18.02 2.84 6.35
N ILE A 294 -18.12 3.56 7.47
CA ILE A 294 -17.92 3.03 8.82
C ILE A 294 -19.29 2.80 9.46
N ALA A 295 -19.60 1.54 9.75
CA ALA A 295 -20.84 1.16 10.41
C ALA A 295 -20.69 1.16 11.94
N LYS A 296 -21.81 0.96 12.65
CA LYS A 296 -21.81 0.61 14.07
C LYS A 296 -22.59 -0.68 14.30
N ASP A 297 -22.12 -1.52 15.22
CA ASP A 297 -22.87 -2.70 15.68
C ASP A 297 -23.99 -2.31 16.67
N HIS A 298 -24.76 -3.30 17.12
CA HIS A 298 -25.83 -3.11 18.11
C HIS A 298 -25.35 -2.56 19.46
N ASN A 299 -24.06 -2.72 19.77
CA ASN A 299 -23.44 -2.21 20.99
C ASN A 299 -22.83 -0.81 20.80
N GLY A 300 -22.97 -0.21 19.60
CA GLY A 300 -22.41 1.08 19.26
C GLY A 300 -20.92 1.07 18.90
N ASN A 301 -20.28 -0.09 18.82
CA ASN A 301 -18.88 -0.20 18.40
C ASN A 301 -18.76 0.04 16.90
N PHE A 302 -17.67 0.70 16.48
CA PHE A 302 -17.39 0.92 15.08
C PHE A 302 -17.02 -0.38 14.35
N VAL A 303 -17.57 -0.55 13.16
CA VAL A 303 -17.38 -1.73 12.31
C VAL A 303 -16.88 -1.32 10.94
N ILE A 304 -15.70 -1.83 10.59
CA ILE A 304 -15.11 -1.77 9.26
C ILE A 304 -14.85 -3.22 8.84
N SER A 305 -15.91 -3.90 8.35
CA SER A 305 -15.84 -5.31 7.97
C SER A 305 -14.84 -5.53 6.84
N ASN A 306 -14.10 -6.64 6.87
CA ASN A 306 -13.30 -7.08 5.74
C ASN A 306 -14.24 -7.51 4.60
N PRO A 307 -14.10 -6.93 3.38
CA PRO A 307 -15.00 -7.22 2.25
C PRO A 307 -14.99 -8.68 1.78
N VAL A 308 -13.97 -9.46 2.14
CA VAL A 308 -13.82 -10.87 1.73
C VAL A 308 -13.79 -11.84 2.91
N ASN A 309 -13.94 -11.32 4.13
CA ASN A 309 -14.06 -12.10 5.35
C ASN A 309 -15.00 -11.36 6.33
N PRO A 310 -16.33 -11.53 6.22
CA PRO A 310 -17.29 -10.77 7.03
C PRO A 310 -17.15 -10.94 8.55
N GLU A 311 -16.49 -12.00 9.01
CA GLU A 311 -16.19 -12.27 10.42
C GLU A 311 -15.09 -11.34 10.98
N GLU A 312 -14.28 -10.72 10.10
CA GLU A 312 -13.19 -9.83 10.50
C GLU A 312 -13.62 -8.37 10.47
N ASN A 313 -13.46 -7.69 11.61
CA ASN A 313 -13.62 -6.24 11.74
C ASN A 313 -12.23 -5.60 11.86
N PHE A 314 -11.83 -4.74 10.92
CA PHE A 314 -10.55 -4.03 10.99
C PHE A 314 -10.48 -2.99 12.12
N ALA A 315 -11.62 -2.62 12.70
CA ALA A 315 -11.71 -1.73 13.87
C ALA A 315 -11.83 -2.50 15.21
N ASP A 316 -11.60 -3.82 15.24
CA ASP A 316 -11.71 -4.67 16.44
C ASP A 316 -10.86 -4.18 17.63
N LYS A 317 -9.74 -3.50 17.37
CA LYS A 317 -8.87 -2.94 18.41
C LYS A 317 -9.31 -1.59 18.94
N TRP A 318 -10.23 -0.86 18.29
CA TRP A 318 -10.65 0.47 18.74
C TRP A 318 -11.26 0.49 20.15
N PRO A 319 -12.06 -0.50 20.59
CA PRO A 319 -12.57 -0.53 21.97
C PRO A 319 -11.48 -0.70 23.02
N THR A 320 -10.43 -1.47 22.72
CA THR A 320 -9.32 -1.73 23.65
C THR A 320 -8.18 -0.71 23.54
N HIS A 321 -8.11 0.01 22.42
CA HIS A 321 -7.10 1.03 22.11
C HIS A 321 -7.80 2.27 21.54
N PRO A 322 -8.54 3.04 22.38
CA PRO A 322 -9.39 4.14 21.93
C PRO A 322 -8.62 5.24 21.17
N LYS A 323 -7.34 5.45 21.50
CA LYS A 323 -6.45 6.40 20.80
C LYS A 323 -6.33 6.10 19.31
N ARG A 324 -6.40 4.83 18.87
CA ARG A 324 -6.37 4.46 17.44
C ARG A 324 -7.57 4.99 16.66
N LYS A 325 -8.75 4.93 17.28
CA LYS A 325 -9.98 5.51 16.72
C LYS A 325 -9.84 7.04 16.64
N GLU A 326 -9.45 7.67 17.74
CA GLU A 326 -9.28 9.13 17.82
C GLU A 326 -8.28 9.63 16.77
N ASN A 327 -7.14 8.96 16.65
CA ASN A 327 -6.12 9.26 15.66
C ASN A 327 -6.65 9.08 14.22
N PHE A 328 -7.51 8.11 13.94
CA PHE A 328 -8.14 7.97 12.62
C PHE A 328 -9.01 9.17 12.25
N PHE A 329 -9.91 9.59 13.15
CA PHE A 329 -10.77 10.74 12.87
C PHE A 329 -9.99 12.07 12.83
N LYS A 330 -9.00 12.22 13.73
CA LYS A 330 -8.07 13.36 13.71
C LYS A 330 -7.30 13.43 12.40
N TRP A 331 -6.80 12.30 11.92
CA TRP A 331 -6.13 12.19 10.63
C TRP A 331 -7.05 12.56 9.47
N LEU A 332 -8.27 12.03 9.46
CA LEU A 332 -9.22 12.28 8.38
C LEU A 332 -9.60 13.77 8.31
N MET A 333 -9.77 14.42 9.45
CA MET A 333 -9.98 15.87 9.50
C MET A 333 -8.75 16.63 8.97
N GLN A 334 -7.56 16.25 9.39
CA GLN A 334 -6.32 16.92 8.98
C GLN A 334 -6.07 16.79 7.47
N VAL A 335 -6.23 15.60 6.88
CA VAL A 335 -6.03 15.42 5.43
C VAL A 335 -7.07 16.18 4.60
N LYS A 336 -8.32 16.31 5.07
CA LYS A 336 -9.33 17.17 4.44
C LYS A 336 -8.88 18.64 4.41
N LEU A 337 -8.39 19.15 5.54
CA LEU A 337 -7.89 20.53 5.65
C LEU A 337 -6.65 20.76 4.77
N ASP A 338 -5.70 19.84 4.82
CA ASP A 338 -4.44 19.99 4.10
C ASP A 338 -4.64 19.89 2.57
N VAL A 339 -5.48 18.97 2.09
CA VAL A 339 -5.86 18.92 0.66
C VAL A 339 -6.60 20.19 0.26
N HIS A 340 -7.49 20.71 1.10
CA HIS A 340 -8.16 22.00 0.83
C HIS A 340 -7.16 23.17 0.74
N ASN A 341 -6.18 23.21 1.64
CA ASN A 341 -5.13 24.23 1.62
C ASN A 341 -4.24 24.13 0.38
N ILE A 342 -3.90 22.91 -0.07
CA ILE A 342 -3.17 22.68 -1.33
C ILE A 342 -3.99 23.19 -2.52
N ILE A 343 -5.28 22.86 -2.60
CA ILE A 343 -6.16 23.29 -3.69
C ILE A 343 -6.25 24.82 -3.80
N ASN A 344 -6.29 25.51 -2.66
CA ASN A 344 -6.43 26.97 -2.60
C ASN A 344 -5.09 27.72 -2.61
N GLY A 345 -3.98 27.05 -2.32
CA GLY A 345 -2.65 27.63 -2.29
C GLY A 345 -2.10 27.94 -3.68
N THR A 346 -1.16 28.88 -3.73
CA THR A 346 -0.37 29.20 -4.94
C THR A 346 1.09 29.46 -4.59
N GLY A 347 1.99 29.28 -5.56
CA GLY A 347 3.41 29.63 -5.43
C GLY A 347 4.08 29.02 -4.19
N VAL A 348 4.62 29.88 -3.33
CA VAL A 348 5.30 29.48 -2.08
C VAL A 348 4.36 28.77 -1.11
N GLN A 349 3.13 29.28 -0.94
CA GLN A 349 2.13 28.68 -0.04
C GLN A 349 1.78 27.26 -0.47
N LEU A 350 1.65 27.02 -1.78
CA LEU A 350 1.40 25.67 -2.30
C LEU A 350 2.55 24.72 -1.95
N ARG A 351 3.79 25.16 -2.12
CA ARG A 351 4.98 24.36 -1.78
C ARG A 351 5.06 24.04 -0.28
N GLU A 352 4.76 25.01 0.57
CA GLU A 352 4.70 24.84 2.02
C GLU A 352 3.60 23.85 2.43
N ASN A 353 2.42 23.96 1.83
CA ASN A 353 1.32 23.02 2.08
C ASN A 353 1.71 21.59 1.68
N ILE A 354 2.33 21.40 0.51
CA ILE A 354 2.86 20.10 0.09
C ILE A 354 3.93 19.59 1.07
N GLY A 355 4.82 20.45 1.56
CA GLY A 355 5.85 20.10 2.55
C GLY A 355 5.24 19.62 3.87
N ARG A 356 4.26 20.36 4.40
CA ARG A 356 3.54 19.98 5.61
C ARG A 356 2.81 18.64 5.47
N SER A 357 2.18 18.40 4.31
CA SER A 357 1.36 17.19 4.09
C SER A 357 2.16 15.93 3.77
N PHE A 358 3.27 16.08 3.03
CA PHE A 358 3.98 14.95 2.43
C PHE A 358 5.47 14.89 2.81
N GLY A 359 5.97 15.87 3.56
CA GLY A 359 7.35 15.98 4.04
C GLY A 359 8.12 17.08 3.32
N ASP A 360 8.90 17.86 4.07
CA ASP A 360 9.65 19.00 3.54
C ASP A 360 10.72 18.58 2.53
N GLU A 361 11.50 17.53 2.84
CA GLU A 361 12.51 17.01 1.92
C GLU A 361 11.89 16.43 0.64
N PHE A 362 10.75 15.75 0.77
CA PHE A 362 9.97 15.29 -0.36
C PHE A 362 9.50 16.46 -1.23
N SER A 363 8.92 17.50 -0.62
CA SER A 363 8.47 18.71 -1.32
C SER A 363 9.63 19.40 -2.05
N LYS A 364 10.78 19.58 -1.39
CA LYS A 364 11.98 20.16 -2.02
C LYS A 364 12.41 19.37 -3.25
N LYS A 365 12.54 18.04 -3.14
CA LYS A 365 12.92 17.17 -4.27
C LYS A 365 11.91 17.24 -5.41
N LEU A 366 10.61 17.18 -5.10
CA LEU A 366 9.53 17.27 -6.08
C LEU A 366 9.57 18.57 -6.88
N PHE A 367 9.65 19.73 -6.22
CA PHE A 367 9.65 21.02 -6.92
C PHE A 367 10.95 21.30 -7.68
N ASN A 368 12.09 20.75 -7.23
CA ASN A 368 13.33 20.78 -8.00
C ASN A 368 13.18 19.98 -9.30
N LEU A 369 12.66 18.75 -9.22
CA LEU A 369 12.38 17.91 -10.39
C LEU A 369 11.44 18.60 -11.39
N LEU A 370 10.34 19.20 -10.91
CA LEU A 370 9.42 19.94 -11.76
C LEU A 370 10.14 21.11 -12.45
N THR A 371 11.00 21.85 -11.72
CA THR A 371 11.78 22.96 -12.29
C THR A 371 12.75 22.49 -13.38
N GLU A 372 13.42 21.35 -13.19
CA GLU A 372 14.34 20.77 -14.18
C GLU A 372 13.63 20.28 -15.45
N GLN A 373 12.50 19.59 -15.29
CA GLN A 373 11.64 19.18 -16.41
C GLN A 373 11.17 20.40 -17.21
N HIS A 374 10.88 21.50 -16.51
CA HIS A 374 10.52 22.76 -17.14
C HIS A 374 11.68 23.45 -17.84
N ARG A 375 12.89 23.49 -17.27
CA ARG A 375 14.08 24.03 -17.95
C ARG A 375 14.35 23.32 -19.27
N THR A 376 14.23 21.99 -19.27
CA THR A 376 14.40 21.13 -20.46
C THR A 376 13.30 21.35 -21.51
N SER A 377 12.08 21.69 -21.08
CA SER A 377 10.96 22.00 -21.98
C SER A 377 11.01 23.45 -22.50
N ALA A 378 11.50 24.39 -21.69
CA ALA A 378 11.57 25.81 -22.00
C ALA A 378 12.62 26.13 -23.07
N THR A 379 13.71 25.36 -23.14
CA THR A 379 14.68 25.43 -24.25
C THR A 379 14.03 25.11 -25.60
N ASN A 380 12.88 24.43 -25.61
CA ASN A 380 12.16 24.02 -26.82
C ASN A 380 10.90 24.85 -27.13
N ALA A 381 10.32 25.61 -26.18
CA ALA A 381 9.01 26.28 -26.39
C ALA A 381 8.68 27.52 -25.53
N GLY A 382 9.64 28.13 -24.82
CA GLY A 382 9.40 29.33 -23.99
C GLY A 382 8.84 29.04 -22.57
N ILE A 383 8.95 30.02 -21.65
CA ILE A 383 8.63 29.85 -20.21
C ILE A 383 7.19 30.31 -19.91
N LYS A 384 6.41 29.45 -19.24
CA LYS A 384 5.04 29.76 -18.76
C LYS A 384 4.91 29.53 -17.24
N VAL A 385 4.04 30.31 -16.61
CA VAL A 385 3.66 30.19 -15.19
C VAL A 385 2.23 29.69 -15.10
N ALA A 386 2.04 28.58 -14.38
CA ALA A 386 0.77 27.93 -14.14
C ALA A 386 -0.13 28.79 -13.21
N ALA A 387 -1.45 28.60 -13.27
CA ALA A 387 -2.40 29.30 -12.39
C ALA A 387 -2.16 28.98 -10.90
N THR A 388 -1.61 27.80 -10.61
CA THR A 388 -1.10 27.38 -9.30
C THR A 388 0.15 28.15 -8.84
N GLY A 389 0.74 29.01 -9.68
CA GLY A 389 1.99 29.72 -9.38
C GLY A 389 3.24 28.84 -9.45
N VAL A 390 3.10 27.58 -9.90
CA VAL A 390 4.21 26.69 -10.23
C VAL A 390 4.68 26.98 -11.66
N LEU A 391 5.98 26.91 -11.93
CA LEU A 391 6.49 26.99 -13.30
C LEU A 391 5.96 25.77 -14.09
N GLY A 392 5.42 25.99 -15.29
CA GLY A 392 4.52 25.05 -15.97
C GLY A 392 4.61 25.08 -17.49
N SER A 393 4.14 24.03 -18.17
CA SER A 393 3.94 24.01 -19.64
C SER A 393 2.56 24.55 -20.05
N VAL A 394 1.67 24.68 -19.07
CA VAL A 394 0.32 25.24 -19.13
C VAL A 394 0.34 26.52 -18.29
N GLY A 395 -0.33 27.56 -18.74
CA GLY A 395 -0.34 28.87 -18.07
C GLY A 395 0.15 30.03 -18.94
N LYS A 396 0.31 31.20 -18.33
CA LYS A 396 0.66 32.44 -19.03
C LYS A 396 2.16 32.53 -19.30
N THR A 397 2.54 32.95 -20.50
CA THR A 397 3.93 33.20 -20.87
C THR A 397 4.50 34.35 -20.05
N LEU A 398 5.69 34.16 -19.47
CA LEU A 398 6.44 35.27 -18.88
C LEU A 398 7.04 36.10 -20.02
N ASN A 399 6.43 37.24 -20.33
CA ASN A 399 7.09 38.27 -21.12
C ASN A 399 8.13 38.96 -20.22
N ALA A 400 9.32 38.37 -20.10
CA ALA A 400 10.50 39.15 -19.73
C ALA A 400 10.90 39.98 -20.95
N GLY A 401 10.18 41.08 -21.18
CA GLY A 401 10.69 42.15 -22.03
C GLY A 401 11.96 42.65 -21.38
N ASN A 402 13.13 42.27 -21.92
CA ASN A 402 14.41 42.84 -21.54
C ASN A 402 14.38 44.34 -21.87
N THR A 403 13.88 45.17 -20.97
CA THR A 403 14.07 46.62 -21.03
C THR A 403 15.46 46.93 -20.51
N PHE A 404 16.47 46.71 -21.37
CA PHE A 404 17.82 47.21 -21.15
C PHE A 404 17.80 48.73 -21.25
N TYR A 405 17.38 49.43 -20.19
CA TYR A 405 17.60 50.86 -20.03
C TYR A 405 18.90 51.10 -19.27
N GLY A 406 20.01 50.74 -19.93
CA GLY A 406 21.32 51.30 -19.64
C GLY A 406 21.51 52.57 -20.48
N LYS A 407 20.99 53.70 -20.01
CA LYS A 407 21.49 55.03 -20.39
C LYS A 407 21.91 55.76 -19.13
N LYS A 408 23.22 55.86 -18.93
CA LYS A 408 23.93 57.13 -18.95
C LYS A 408 25.37 56.89 -19.36
#